data_AF-A0A396MXB3-F1
#
_entry.id   AF-A0A396MXB3-F1
#
_cell.length_a   1.000
_cell.length_b   1.000
_cell.length_c   1.000
_cell.angle_alpha   90.00
_cell.angle_beta   90.00
_cell.angle_gamma   90.00
#
_symmetry.space_group_name_H-M   'P 1'
#
loop_
_entity.id
_entity.type
_entity.pdbx_description
1 polymer ?
#
loop_
_entity_poly.entity_id
_entity_poly.type
_entity_poly.pdbx_seq_one_letter_code
_entity_poly.pdbx_strand_id
1 'polypeptide(L)'
;MQNRKKGFTLAELLVVVAIVAILAAISIPIFTRQLETSREATDLANVRSAYAEVMAAVMIEDTENEVKVVKLKQKKEKWQSHDPVTIGGVMHYNDQGDTANWIGYPVPDGECEVSYRPDSGVLLNWKSGNGTGGSEQKYAFNINCDVHAPLNDSGILKMLGNNNNFEIDSNCTKSNMLPKIQAKIEGDSLLKKGTWAYLGDATDKSKRYLFWTSVDISSDSVGAGKKIPVIISTADGRFYISETTTAIRKNTAGNYVAIADHLTPKQYTEYLSNDKKYENLQEAYDAYAKLVTDGTYQQYKDTLPK
;
A
#
# COMPACT_ATOMS: atom_id res chain seq x y z
N MET A 1 24.42 -75.95 -38.44
CA MET A 1 24.94 -74.82 -37.64
C MET A 1 23.79 -74.24 -36.83
N GLN A 2 23.75 -74.45 -35.51
CA GLN A 2 22.73 -73.85 -34.65
C GLN A 2 23.11 -72.40 -34.34
N ASN A 3 22.36 -71.44 -34.88
CA ASN A 3 22.44 -70.04 -34.51
C ASN A 3 21.95 -69.86 -33.06
N ARG A 4 22.87 -69.86 -32.08
CA ARG A 4 22.55 -69.47 -30.71
C ARG A 4 22.27 -67.97 -30.70
N LYS A 5 21.00 -67.58 -30.65
CA LYS A 5 20.61 -66.20 -30.37
C LYS A 5 21.16 -65.84 -28.99
N LYS A 6 22.05 -64.84 -28.92
CA LYS A 6 22.56 -64.31 -27.64
C LYS A 6 21.38 -63.67 -26.90
N GLY A 7 21.02 -64.22 -25.74
CA GLY A 7 20.04 -63.62 -24.84
C GLY A 7 20.65 -62.45 -24.07
N PHE A 8 19.81 -61.56 -23.58
CA PHE A 8 20.20 -60.41 -22.76
C PHE A 8 20.71 -60.87 -21.40
N THR A 9 21.84 -60.34 -20.94
CA THR A 9 22.37 -60.64 -19.60
C THR A 9 21.80 -59.68 -18.56
N LEU A 10 21.74 -60.14 -17.31
CA LEU A 10 21.32 -59.32 -16.17
C LEU A 10 22.23 -58.10 -15.97
N ALA A 11 23.53 -58.25 -16.21
CA ALA A 11 24.50 -57.16 -16.09
C ALA A 11 24.26 -56.05 -17.14
N GLU A 12 23.95 -56.42 -18.39
CA GLU A 12 23.61 -55.46 -19.45
C GLU A 12 22.35 -54.65 -19.09
N LEU A 13 21.34 -55.29 -18.50
CA LEU A 13 20.13 -54.61 -18.05
C LEU A 13 20.41 -53.62 -16.91
N LEU A 14 21.23 -54.02 -15.93
CA LEU A 14 21.60 -53.17 -14.80
C LEU A 14 22.33 -51.90 -15.22
N VAL A 15 23.26 -52.01 -16.18
CA VAL A 15 23.98 -50.83 -16.70
C VAL A 15 23.03 -49.85 -17.39
N VAL A 16 22.09 -50.35 -18.19
CA VAL A 16 21.10 -49.49 -18.86
C VAL A 16 20.22 -48.77 -17.85
N VAL A 17 19.70 -49.46 -16.84
CA VAL A 17 18.89 -48.84 -15.78
C VAL A 17 19.68 -47.77 -15.02
N ALA A 18 20.97 -48.03 -14.72
CA ALA A 18 21.83 -47.06 -14.05
C ALA A 18 22.02 -45.77 -14.88
N ILE A 19 22.25 -45.89 -16.19
CA ILE A 19 22.38 -44.72 -17.09
C ILE A 19 21.06 -43.94 -17.15
N VAL A 20 19.93 -44.62 -17.30
CA VAL A 20 18.60 -43.98 -17.33
C VAL A 20 18.32 -43.24 -16.03
N ALA A 21 18.70 -43.81 -14.88
CA ALA A 21 18.51 -43.16 -13.58
C ALA A 21 19.32 -41.86 -13.45
N ILE A 22 20.58 -41.83 -13.91
CA ILE A 22 21.42 -40.62 -13.90
C ILE A 22 20.82 -39.54 -14.82
N LEU A 23 20.41 -39.91 -16.03
CA LEU A 23 19.79 -38.98 -16.97
C LEU A 23 18.48 -38.41 -16.42
N ALA A 24 17.64 -39.24 -15.81
CA ALA A 24 16.39 -38.81 -15.18
C ALA A 24 16.64 -37.85 -14.01
N ALA A 25 17.65 -38.12 -13.17
CA ALA A 25 18.00 -37.28 -12.03
C ALA A 25 18.38 -35.84 -12.44
N ILE A 26 19.02 -35.66 -13.59
CA ILE A 26 19.37 -34.33 -14.12
C ILE A 26 18.18 -33.71 -14.89
N SER A 27 17.45 -34.52 -15.65
CA SER A 27 16.41 -34.01 -16.57
C SER A 27 15.14 -33.56 -15.84
N ILE A 28 14.72 -34.28 -14.79
CA ILE A 28 13.46 -33.98 -14.08
C ILE A 28 13.47 -32.58 -13.44
N PRO A 29 14.52 -32.14 -12.71
CA PRO A 29 14.57 -30.79 -12.16
C PRO A 29 14.54 -29.69 -13.23
N ILE A 30 15.28 -29.88 -14.33
CA ILE A 30 15.32 -28.93 -15.44
C ILE A 30 13.94 -28.80 -16.07
N PHE A 31 13.30 -29.94 -16.37
CA PHE A 31 11.96 -29.97 -16.94
C PHE A 31 10.94 -29.31 -16.02
N THR A 32 11.01 -29.59 -14.71
CA THR A 32 10.13 -28.98 -13.71
C THR A 32 10.29 -27.45 -13.66
N ARG A 33 11.53 -26.94 -13.74
CA ARG A 33 11.79 -25.49 -13.79
C ARG A 33 11.24 -24.85 -15.06
N GLN A 34 11.39 -25.50 -16.21
CA GLN A 34 10.85 -24.98 -17.48
C GLN A 34 9.32 -24.99 -17.50
N LEU A 35 8.69 -26.04 -16.96
CA LEU A 35 7.23 -26.08 -16.80
C LEU A 35 6.74 -24.93 -15.94
N GLU A 36 7.43 -24.62 -14.85
CA GLU A 36 7.07 -23.51 -13.98
C GLU A 36 7.23 -22.15 -14.69
N THR A 37 8.35 -21.96 -15.38
CA THR A 37 8.58 -20.76 -16.20
C THR A 37 7.48 -20.58 -17.27
N SER A 38 7.02 -21.66 -17.88
CA SER A 38 5.93 -21.63 -18.86
C SER A 38 4.58 -21.26 -18.25
N ARG A 39 4.31 -21.68 -17.00
CA ARG A 39 3.10 -21.30 -16.27
C ARG A 39 3.13 -19.82 -15.92
N GLU A 40 4.25 -19.34 -15.37
CA GLU A 40 4.44 -17.92 -15.05
C GLU A 40 4.30 -17.03 -16.29
N ALA A 41 4.92 -17.41 -17.41
CA ALA A 41 4.79 -16.69 -18.67
C ALA A 41 3.33 -16.63 -19.16
N THR A 42 2.57 -17.72 -18.97
CA THR A 42 1.14 -17.77 -19.31
C THR A 42 0.33 -16.85 -18.40
N ASP A 43 0.57 -16.89 -17.10
CA ASP A 43 -0.11 -16.06 -16.11
C ASP A 43 0.16 -14.57 -16.38
N LEU A 44 1.42 -14.21 -16.61
CA LEU A 44 1.83 -12.85 -16.96
C LEU A 44 1.17 -12.36 -18.26
N ALA A 45 1.09 -13.20 -19.29
CA ALA A 45 0.42 -12.86 -20.55
C ALA A 45 -1.09 -12.65 -20.36
N ASN A 46 -1.75 -13.51 -19.57
CA ASN A 46 -3.17 -13.38 -19.27
C ASN A 46 -3.47 -12.12 -18.47
N VAL A 47 -2.67 -11.80 -17.44
CA VAL A 47 -2.84 -10.58 -16.64
C VAL A 47 -2.62 -9.33 -17.48
N ARG A 48 -1.62 -9.31 -18.38
CA ARG A 48 -1.43 -8.20 -19.33
C ARG A 48 -2.60 -8.04 -20.30
N SER A 49 -3.20 -9.14 -20.72
CA SER A 49 -4.39 -9.12 -21.58
C SER A 49 -5.60 -8.57 -20.81
N ALA A 50 -5.82 -9.02 -19.58
CA ALA A 50 -6.86 -8.50 -18.70
C ALA A 50 -6.69 -7.00 -18.40
N TYR A 51 -5.45 -6.54 -18.19
CA TYR A 51 -5.14 -5.11 -18.09
C TYR A 51 -5.57 -4.34 -19.34
N ALA A 52 -5.21 -4.82 -20.53
CA ALA A 52 -5.59 -4.16 -21.78
C ALA A 52 -7.12 -4.10 -21.96
N GLU A 53 -7.84 -5.17 -21.58
CA GLU A 53 -9.30 -5.21 -21.58
C GLU A 53 -9.91 -4.19 -20.61
N VAL A 54 -9.44 -4.14 -19.37
CA VAL A 54 -9.92 -3.18 -18.36
C VAL A 54 -9.69 -1.74 -18.82
N MET A 55 -8.51 -1.43 -19.36
CA MET A 55 -8.22 -0.08 -19.88
C MET A 55 -9.11 0.29 -21.07
N ALA A 56 -9.40 -0.66 -21.95
CA ALA A 56 -10.31 -0.43 -23.07
C ALA A 56 -11.76 -0.19 -22.58
N ALA A 57 -12.23 -0.96 -21.60
CA ALA A 57 -13.55 -0.81 -20.99
C ALA A 57 -13.73 0.57 -20.35
N VAL A 58 -12.73 1.03 -19.58
CA VAL A 58 -12.72 2.37 -18.96
C VAL A 58 -12.79 3.48 -20.01
N MET A 59 -12.08 3.35 -21.14
CA MET A 59 -12.10 4.35 -22.22
C MET A 59 -13.45 4.49 -22.91
N ILE A 60 -14.29 3.44 -22.89
CA ILE A 60 -15.62 3.43 -23.49
C ILE A 60 -16.75 3.51 -22.45
N GLU A 61 -16.41 3.82 -21.18
CA GLU A 61 -17.34 3.92 -20.05
C GLU A 61 -18.17 2.64 -19.82
N ASP A 62 -17.58 1.47 -20.10
CA ASP A 62 -18.21 0.18 -19.86
C ASP A 62 -17.98 -0.30 -18.42
N THR A 63 -18.88 0.12 -17.53
CA THR A 63 -18.84 -0.17 -16.09
C THR A 63 -18.93 -1.66 -15.74
N GLU A 64 -19.40 -2.53 -16.64
CA GLU A 64 -19.49 -3.98 -16.37
C GLU A 64 -18.15 -4.70 -16.51
N ASN A 65 -17.19 -4.11 -17.25
CA ASN A 65 -15.91 -4.73 -17.58
C ASN A 65 -14.68 -4.03 -16.97
N GLU A 66 -14.89 -3.14 -16.00
CA GLU A 66 -13.81 -2.42 -15.28
C GLU A 66 -12.99 -3.31 -14.33
N VAL A 67 -13.44 -4.55 -14.08
CA VAL A 67 -12.74 -5.54 -13.26
C VAL A 67 -12.63 -6.87 -14.00
N LYS A 68 -11.42 -7.43 -14.06
CA LYS A 68 -11.16 -8.77 -14.61
C LYS A 68 -10.36 -9.63 -13.64
N VAL A 69 -10.81 -10.86 -13.43
CA VAL A 69 -10.15 -11.84 -12.57
C VAL A 69 -9.45 -12.89 -13.43
N VAL A 70 -8.14 -13.04 -13.24
CA VAL A 70 -7.28 -13.99 -13.94
C VAL A 70 -6.85 -15.09 -12.98
N LYS A 71 -7.26 -16.33 -13.25
CA LYS A 71 -6.79 -17.50 -12.48
C LYS A 71 -5.35 -17.86 -12.84
N LEU A 72 -4.52 -18.03 -11.82
CA LEU A 72 -3.11 -18.35 -11.98
C LEU A 72 -2.89 -19.86 -12.16
N LYS A 73 -1.89 -20.21 -12.94
CA LYS A 73 -1.48 -21.59 -13.25
C LYS A 73 -0.17 -21.97 -12.60
N GLN A 74 0.64 -21.00 -12.16
CA GLN A 74 1.89 -21.26 -11.45
C GLN A 74 1.68 -22.11 -10.20
N LYS A 75 2.71 -22.89 -9.85
CA LYS A 75 2.74 -23.80 -8.71
C LYS A 75 3.78 -23.43 -7.65
N LYS A 76 4.52 -22.35 -7.87
CA LYS A 76 5.32 -21.67 -6.86
C LYS A 76 4.73 -20.30 -6.56
N GLU A 77 4.96 -19.83 -5.34
CA GLU A 77 4.66 -18.44 -4.99
C GLU A 77 5.71 -17.50 -5.57
N LYS A 78 5.33 -16.24 -5.75
CA LYS A 78 6.17 -15.19 -6.33
C LYS A 78 6.63 -15.53 -7.75
N TRP A 79 7.34 -14.60 -8.39
CA TRP A 79 7.88 -14.83 -9.73
C TRP A 79 9.25 -15.48 -9.64
N GLN A 80 9.43 -16.66 -10.24
CA GLN A 80 10.70 -17.38 -10.21
C GLN A 80 11.55 -17.13 -11.46
N SER A 81 10.91 -16.71 -12.56
CA SER A 81 11.54 -16.48 -13.86
C SER A 81 11.96 -15.03 -14.10
N HIS A 82 11.26 -14.06 -13.50
CA HIS A 82 11.48 -12.63 -13.72
C HIS A 82 11.31 -11.85 -12.42
N ASP A 83 12.27 -10.98 -12.12
CA ASP A 83 12.23 -10.04 -10.99
C ASP A 83 13.12 -8.83 -11.34
N PRO A 84 12.56 -7.62 -11.54
CA PRO A 84 11.16 -7.25 -11.35
C PRO A 84 10.24 -7.72 -12.48
N VAL A 85 8.93 -7.66 -12.24
CA VAL A 85 7.89 -7.82 -13.25
C VAL A 85 7.25 -6.47 -13.56
N THR A 86 6.91 -6.24 -14.83
CA THR A 86 6.18 -5.04 -15.27
C THR A 86 4.89 -5.40 -15.99
N ILE A 87 3.77 -4.83 -15.53
CA ILE A 87 2.44 -4.99 -16.10
C ILE A 87 1.82 -3.59 -16.20
N GLY A 88 1.39 -3.17 -17.39
CA GLY A 88 0.70 -1.88 -17.56
C GLY A 88 1.49 -0.65 -17.09
N GLY A 89 2.82 -0.70 -17.14
CA GLY A 89 3.71 0.36 -16.63
C GLY A 89 4.01 0.28 -15.13
N VAL A 90 3.33 -0.59 -14.38
CA VAL A 90 3.59 -0.85 -12.96
C VAL A 90 4.71 -1.87 -12.85
N MET A 91 5.83 -1.47 -12.24
CA MET A 91 6.97 -2.34 -11.94
C MET A 91 6.93 -2.78 -10.47
N HIS A 92 7.13 -4.06 -10.19
CA HIS A 92 7.13 -4.62 -8.83
C HIS A 92 8.19 -5.71 -8.67
N TYR A 93 8.83 -5.75 -7.49
CA TYR A 93 9.85 -6.74 -7.13
C TYR A 93 9.30 -7.78 -6.13
N ASN A 94 9.82 -9.00 -6.15
CA ASN A 94 9.35 -10.05 -5.23
C ASN A 94 9.55 -9.72 -3.74
N ASP A 95 10.53 -8.87 -3.41
CA ASP A 95 10.84 -8.40 -2.05
C ASP A 95 10.20 -7.03 -1.73
N GLN A 96 9.46 -6.46 -2.68
CA GLN A 96 8.67 -5.27 -2.48
C GLN A 96 7.31 -5.66 -1.88
N GLY A 97 6.95 -5.01 -0.78
CA GLY A 97 5.60 -5.15 -0.19
C GLY A 97 4.50 -4.56 -1.09
N ASP A 98 3.31 -4.46 -0.52
CA ASP A 98 2.16 -3.85 -1.19
C ASP A 98 2.42 -2.38 -1.59
N THR A 99 1.85 -1.98 -2.74
CA THR A 99 1.91 -0.63 -3.29
C THR A 99 0.52 -0.17 -3.76
N ALA A 100 0.40 1.08 -4.21
CA ALA A 100 -0.84 1.64 -4.77
C ALA A 100 -1.45 0.80 -5.90
N ASN A 101 -0.61 0.19 -6.70
CA ASN A 101 -1.00 -0.49 -7.93
C ASN A 101 -0.79 -2.01 -7.88
N TRP A 102 -0.27 -2.53 -6.76
CA TRP A 102 0.12 -3.92 -6.61
C TRP A 102 -0.08 -4.39 -5.18
N ILE A 103 -1.04 -5.29 -4.95
CA ILE A 103 -1.39 -5.83 -3.64
C ILE A 103 -1.16 -7.34 -3.64
N GLY A 104 -0.34 -7.83 -2.72
CA GLY A 104 0.04 -9.23 -2.63
C GLY A 104 1.01 -9.69 -3.71
N TYR A 105 1.26 -11.00 -3.75
CA TYR A 105 2.06 -11.66 -4.78
C TYR A 105 1.34 -12.90 -5.34
N PRO A 106 1.67 -13.34 -6.56
CA PRO A 106 1.05 -14.51 -7.14
C PRO A 106 1.38 -15.76 -6.31
N VAL A 107 0.36 -16.57 -6.04
CA VAL A 107 0.45 -17.81 -5.25
C VAL A 107 -0.11 -18.99 -6.02
N PRO A 108 0.30 -20.24 -5.70
CA PRO A 108 -0.30 -21.42 -6.31
C PRO A 108 -1.82 -21.43 -6.14
N ASP A 109 -2.54 -21.74 -7.22
CA ASP A 109 -4.01 -21.77 -7.26
C ASP A 109 -4.68 -20.44 -6.85
N GLY A 110 -3.94 -19.34 -6.94
CA GLY A 110 -4.43 -17.98 -6.73
C GLY A 110 -5.07 -17.36 -7.98
N GLU A 111 -5.44 -16.11 -7.84
CA GLU A 111 -5.98 -15.27 -8.90
C GLU A 111 -5.43 -13.84 -8.81
N CYS A 112 -5.43 -13.14 -9.93
CA CYS A 112 -5.15 -11.71 -10.00
C CYS A 112 -6.42 -10.98 -10.41
N GLU A 113 -6.91 -10.12 -9.55
CA GLU A 113 -7.98 -9.18 -9.89
C GLU A 113 -7.33 -7.89 -10.41
N VAL A 114 -7.59 -7.61 -11.68
CA VAL A 114 -7.16 -6.41 -12.39
C VAL A 114 -8.33 -5.45 -12.40
N SER A 115 -8.13 -4.24 -11.87
CA SER A 115 -9.15 -3.19 -11.84
C SER A 115 -8.54 -1.82 -12.16
N TYR A 116 -9.37 -0.83 -12.47
CA TYR A 116 -8.93 0.55 -12.68
C TYR A 116 -9.43 1.48 -11.58
N ARG A 117 -8.56 2.36 -11.10
CA ARG A 117 -8.86 3.44 -10.17
C ARG A 117 -8.61 4.79 -10.84
N PRO A 118 -9.58 5.73 -10.88
CA PRO A 118 -9.43 7.01 -11.58
C PRO A 118 -8.25 7.88 -11.12
N ASP A 119 -7.85 7.75 -9.87
CA ASP A 119 -6.81 8.55 -9.20
C ASP A 119 -5.41 7.94 -9.29
N SER A 120 -5.32 6.61 -9.41
CA SER A 120 -4.08 5.85 -9.25
C SER A 120 -3.77 4.89 -10.41
N GLY A 121 -4.68 4.69 -11.36
CA GLY A 121 -4.49 3.84 -12.53
C GLY A 121 -4.86 2.38 -12.28
N VAL A 122 -4.17 1.43 -12.91
CA VAL A 122 -4.47 0.00 -12.73
C VAL A 122 -4.09 -0.48 -11.33
N LEU A 123 -4.96 -1.25 -10.69
CA LEU A 123 -4.66 -2.04 -9.51
C LEU A 123 -4.58 -3.52 -9.87
N LEU A 124 -3.47 -4.15 -9.50
CA LEU A 124 -3.25 -5.60 -9.56
C LEU A 124 -3.37 -6.17 -8.16
N ASN A 125 -4.43 -6.91 -7.90
CA ASN A 125 -4.73 -7.48 -6.58
C ASN A 125 -4.62 -9.01 -6.63
N TRP A 126 -3.52 -9.53 -6.09
CA TRP A 126 -3.19 -10.95 -6.07
C TRP A 126 -3.84 -11.62 -4.84
N LYS A 127 -4.68 -12.63 -5.10
CA LYS A 127 -5.50 -13.33 -4.09
C LYS A 127 -5.16 -14.83 -4.08
N SER A 128 -5.22 -15.47 -2.91
CA SER A 128 -5.31 -16.92 -2.85
C SER A 128 -6.76 -17.34 -3.11
N GLY A 129 -7.00 -18.62 -3.42
CA GLY A 129 -8.37 -19.16 -3.55
C GLY A 129 -9.26 -18.98 -2.32
N ASN A 130 -8.72 -18.55 -1.16
CA ASN A 130 -9.46 -18.22 0.06
C ASN A 130 -9.59 -16.70 0.32
N GLY A 131 -9.26 -15.84 -0.65
CA GLY A 131 -9.53 -14.39 -0.61
C GLY A 131 -8.40 -13.50 -0.10
N THR A 132 -7.27 -14.07 0.34
CA THR A 132 -6.06 -13.31 0.70
C THR A 132 -4.86 -13.93 0.01
N GLY A 133 -4.26 -13.22 -0.95
CA GLY A 133 -2.98 -13.63 -1.53
C GLY A 133 -1.93 -13.68 -0.44
N GLY A 134 -0.80 -14.31 -0.74
CA GLY A 134 0.38 -14.06 0.09
C GLY A 134 0.63 -12.56 0.05
N SER A 135 0.32 -11.87 1.14
CA SER A 135 0.66 -10.46 1.33
C SER A 135 1.76 -10.46 2.37
N GLU A 136 2.91 -9.92 2.00
CA GLU A 136 3.78 -9.37 3.02
C GLU A 136 3.12 -8.04 3.39
N GLN A 137 2.18 -8.09 4.34
CA GLN A 137 1.51 -6.92 4.87
C GLN A 137 2.55 -6.07 5.62
N LYS A 138 3.34 -5.31 4.85
CA LYS A 138 4.41 -4.42 5.33
C LYS A 138 3.86 -3.34 6.24
N TYR A 139 2.60 -2.96 6.02
CA TYR A 139 1.91 -1.91 6.75
C TYR A 139 0.71 -2.47 7.51
N ALA A 140 0.57 -2.11 8.78
CA ALA A 140 -0.57 -2.50 9.64
C ALA A 140 -1.92 -1.84 9.26
N PHE A 141 -1.97 -1.20 8.09
CA PHE A 141 -3.07 -0.41 7.54
C PHE A 141 -2.98 -0.42 6.01
N ASN A 142 -4.05 -0.01 5.34
CA ASN A 142 -4.08 0.18 3.90
C ASN A 142 -3.22 1.40 3.53
N ILE A 143 -2.01 1.14 3.04
CA ILE A 143 -1.04 2.18 2.62
C ILE A 143 -1.53 3.05 1.46
N ASN A 144 -2.62 2.64 0.82
CA ASN A 144 -3.23 3.32 -0.32
C ASN A 144 -4.55 4.01 0.04
N CYS A 145 -4.84 4.19 1.33
CA CYS A 145 -6.07 4.85 1.75
C CYS A 145 -6.10 6.33 1.32
N ASP A 146 -7.27 6.83 0.91
CA ASP A 146 -7.48 8.26 0.71
C ASP A 146 -7.60 8.94 2.09
N VAL A 147 -6.55 9.66 2.47
CA VAL A 147 -6.46 10.33 3.76
C VAL A 147 -7.29 11.61 3.85
N HIS A 148 -7.89 12.09 2.75
CA HIS A 148 -8.79 13.26 2.72
C HIS A 148 -10.27 12.88 2.54
N ALA A 149 -10.58 11.67 2.07
CA ALA A 149 -11.95 11.17 1.93
C ALA A 149 -12.80 11.38 3.20
N PRO A 150 -12.30 11.11 4.43
CA PRO A 150 -13.10 11.32 5.63
C PRO A 150 -13.56 12.77 5.84
N LEU A 151 -12.72 13.75 5.52
CA LEU A 151 -13.12 15.17 5.58
C LEU A 151 -14.14 15.50 4.47
N ASN A 152 -13.86 15.08 3.23
CA ASN A 152 -14.69 15.38 2.07
C ASN A 152 -16.11 14.81 2.20
N ASP A 153 -16.23 13.59 2.74
CA ASP A 153 -17.49 12.85 2.79
C ASP A 153 -18.27 13.05 4.10
N SER A 154 -17.67 13.68 5.11
CA SER A 154 -18.30 13.94 6.41
C SER A 154 -19.44 14.97 6.35
N GLY A 155 -19.48 15.78 5.28
CA GLY A 155 -20.36 16.95 5.17
C GLY A 155 -19.91 18.17 6.00
N ILE A 156 -18.78 18.10 6.70
CA ILE A 156 -18.30 19.18 7.58
C ILE A 156 -17.91 20.43 6.79
N LEU A 157 -17.31 20.26 5.61
CA LEU A 157 -16.96 21.41 4.75
C LEU A 157 -18.18 22.28 4.44
N LYS A 158 -19.36 21.67 4.23
CA LYS A 158 -20.63 22.40 4.05
C LYS A 158 -21.06 23.10 5.34
N MET A 159 -20.87 22.46 6.50
CA MET A 159 -21.19 23.04 7.81
C MET A 159 -20.30 24.24 8.16
N LEU A 160 -19.04 24.22 7.72
CA LEU A 160 -18.08 25.30 7.95
C LEU A 160 -18.35 26.54 7.10
N GLY A 161 -19.14 26.42 6.02
CA GLY A 161 -19.48 27.55 5.14
C GLY A 161 -18.22 28.22 4.58
N ASN A 162 -18.09 29.53 4.81
CA ASN A 162 -16.99 30.35 4.29
C ASN A 162 -15.79 30.43 5.25
N ASN A 163 -15.64 29.50 6.19
CA ASN A 163 -14.49 29.49 7.09
C ASN A 163 -13.20 29.17 6.32
N ASN A 164 -12.27 30.11 6.33
CA ASN A 164 -10.99 30.01 5.61
C ASN A 164 -9.80 29.59 6.49
N ASN A 165 -10.06 29.22 7.76
CA ASN A 165 -9.04 28.84 8.73
C ASN A 165 -9.63 27.87 9.77
N PHE A 166 -10.17 26.74 9.30
CA PHE A 166 -10.66 25.70 10.19
C PHE A 166 -9.51 24.83 10.70
N GLU A 167 -9.70 24.26 11.89
CA GLU A 167 -8.84 23.26 12.50
C GLU A 167 -9.72 22.20 13.17
N ILE A 168 -9.47 20.92 12.87
CA ILE A 168 -10.20 19.78 13.43
C ILE A 168 -9.18 18.70 13.82
N ASP A 169 -8.83 18.65 15.09
CA ASP A 169 -7.93 17.64 15.65
C ASP A 169 -8.66 16.37 16.13
N SER A 170 -7.99 15.23 15.96
CA SER A 170 -8.42 13.93 16.51
C SER A 170 -8.51 13.93 18.04
N ASN A 171 -7.72 14.78 18.70
CA ASN A 171 -7.69 14.89 20.16
C ASN A 171 -8.74 15.84 20.73
N CYS A 172 -9.51 16.55 19.89
CA CYS A 172 -10.62 17.37 20.34
C CYS A 172 -11.87 16.51 20.62
N THR A 173 -11.81 15.64 21.62
CA THR A 173 -12.82 14.60 21.91
C THR A 173 -14.23 15.13 22.20
N LYS A 174 -14.35 16.42 22.54
CA LYS A 174 -15.64 17.10 22.80
C LYS A 174 -16.19 17.87 21.59
N SER A 175 -15.55 17.78 20.43
CA SER A 175 -16.03 18.38 19.18
C SER A 175 -17.25 17.65 18.64
N ASN A 176 -18.23 18.40 18.13
CA ASN A 176 -19.37 17.84 17.39
C ASN A 176 -19.02 17.48 15.93
N MET A 177 -17.89 17.96 15.42
CA MET A 177 -17.38 17.67 14.07
C MET A 177 -16.60 16.36 14.04
N LEU A 178 -15.85 16.05 15.10
CA LEU A 178 -14.98 14.87 15.16
C LEU A 178 -15.74 13.54 14.92
N PRO A 179 -16.92 13.27 15.52
CA PRO A 179 -17.67 12.05 15.24
C PRO A 179 -18.09 11.89 13.77
N LYS A 180 -18.34 13.00 13.06
CA LYS A 180 -18.72 12.97 11.63
C LYS A 180 -17.54 12.56 10.75
N ILE A 181 -16.32 12.99 11.07
CA ILE A 181 -15.10 12.52 10.40
C ILE A 181 -14.87 11.05 10.74
N GLN A 182 -14.90 10.69 12.03
CA GLN A 182 -14.61 9.33 12.48
C GLN A 182 -15.55 8.28 11.87
N ALA A 183 -16.81 8.63 11.61
CA ALA A 183 -17.78 7.78 10.93
C ALA A 183 -17.44 7.50 9.45
N LYS A 184 -16.52 8.28 8.86
CA LYS A 184 -16.05 8.14 7.48
C LYS A 184 -14.65 7.56 7.37
N ILE A 185 -13.96 7.35 8.50
CA ILE A 185 -12.63 6.72 8.51
C ILE A 185 -12.80 5.20 8.40
N GLU A 186 -12.27 4.63 7.32
CA GLU A 186 -12.23 3.18 7.08
C GLU A 186 -11.43 2.44 8.17
N GLY A 187 -11.77 1.17 8.41
CA GLY A 187 -11.22 0.40 9.53
C GLY A 187 -9.70 0.15 9.42
N ASP A 188 -9.21 0.07 8.20
CA ASP A 188 -7.81 -0.12 7.83
C ASP A 188 -7.13 1.20 7.40
N SER A 189 -7.74 2.36 7.62
CA SER A 189 -7.12 3.66 7.30
C SER A 189 -5.94 4.00 8.21
N LEU A 190 -4.93 4.69 7.67
CA LEU A 190 -3.83 5.30 8.44
C LEU A 190 -4.34 6.19 9.59
N LEU A 191 -5.49 6.85 9.42
CA LEU A 191 -6.06 7.74 10.44
C LEU A 191 -6.55 6.99 11.69
N LYS A 192 -6.69 5.66 11.63
CA LYS A 192 -6.95 4.81 12.81
C LYS A 192 -5.67 4.46 13.58
N LYS A 193 -4.51 4.79 13.03
CA LYS A 193 -3.20 4.33 13.49
C LYS A 193 -2.30 5.47 14.01
N GLY A 194 -2.88 6.63 14.28
CA GLY A 194 -2.12 7.78 14.79
C GLY A 194 -3.00 8.97 15.15
N THR A 195 -2.33 10.06 15.55
CA THR A 195 -2.96 11.35 15.80
C THR A 195 -3.01 12.14 14.49
N TRP A 196 -4.11 12.85 14.25
CA TRP A 196 -4.26 13.66 13.04
C TRP A 196 -5.00 14.96 13.30
N ALA A 197 -4.84 15.91 12.37
CA ALA A 197 -5.67 17.10 12.29
C ALA A 197 -5.91 17.50 10.84
N TYR A 198 -7.12 17.96 10.53
CA TYR A 198 -7.41 18.66 9.30
C TYR A 198 -7.35 20.16 9.54
N LEU A 199 -6.64 20.88 8.67
CA LEU A 199 -6.50 22.32 8.74
C LEU A 199 -6.76 22.93 7.36
N GLY A 200 -7.27 24.16 7.32
CA GLY A 200 -7.31 24.92 6.07
C GLY A 200 -8.60 25.69 5.78
N ASP A 201 -8.92 25.77 4.50
CA ASP A 201 -10.05 26.54 3.96
C ASP A 201 -11.22 25.63 3.55
N ALA A 202 -12.42 25.91 4.05
CA ALA A 202 -13.62 25.13 3.77
C ALA A 202 -14.08 25.24 2.31
N THR A 203 -13.69 26.30 1.60
CA THR A 203 -14.10 26.60 0.22
C THR A 203 -12.98 26.35 -0.80
N ASP A 204 -11.74 26.63 -0.43
CA ASP A 204 -10.57 26.49 -1.30
C ASP A 204 -9.83 25.17 -1.04
N LYS A 205 -10.06 24.18 -1.90
CA LYS A 205 -9.41 22.86 -1.82
C LYS A 205 -7.87 22.97 -1.81
N SER A 206 -7.27 23.94 -2.50
CA SER A 206 -5.81 24.07 -2.58
C SER A 206 -5.16 24.46 -1.25
N LYS A 207 -5.96 24.94 -0.29
CA LYS A 207 -5.51 25.35 1.04
C LYS A 207 -6.01 24.39 2.13
N ARG A 208 -6.22 23.12 1.80
CA ARG A 208 -6.59 22.07 2.76
C ARG A 208 -5.44 21.12 2.99
N TYR A 209 -5.23 20.80 4.25
CA TYR A 209 -4.11 20.01 4.73
C TYR A 209 -4.60 18.97 5.72
N LEU A 210 -4.01 17.79 5.66
CA LEU A 210 -4.04 16.81 6.72
C LEU A 210 -2.65 16.75 7.34
N PHE A 211 -2.59 16.82 8.66
CA PHE A 211 -1.40 16.54 9.45
C PHE A 211 -1.61 15.21 10.15
N TRP A 212 -0.63 14.31 10.11
CA TRP A 212 -0.68 13.01 10.76
C TRP A 212 0.65 12.68 11.44
N THR A 213 0.60 12.02 12.58
CA THR A 213 1.76 11.46 13.29
C THR A 213 1.39 10.14 13.95
N SER A 214 2.34 9.21 14.05
CA SER A 214 2.18 8.00 14.85
C SER A 214 2.19 8.27 16.36
N VAL A 215 2.67 9.44 16.76
CA VAL A 215 2.85 9.82 18.16
C VAL A 215 1.51 10.11 18.83
N ASP A 216 1.25 9.48 19.98
CA ASP A 216 0.16 9.90 20.87
C ASP A 216 0.55 11.19 21.59
N ILE A 217 -0.08 12.29 21.19
CA ILE A 217 0.21 13.64 21.71
C ILE A 217 -0.64 14.01 22.93
N SER A 218 -1.48 13.11 23.42
CA SER A 218 -2.35 13.38 24.57
C SER A 218 -1.54 13.81 25.80
N SER A 219 -2.21 14.51 26.72
CA SER A 219 -1.57 15.03 27.95
C SER A 219 -0.94 13.94 28.82
N ASP A 220 -1.48 12.72 28.76
CA ASP A 220 -0.99 11.57 29.53
C ASP A 220 0.17 10.83 28.84
N SER A 221 0.53 11.26 27.62
CA SER A 221 1.63 10.73 26.81
C SER A 221 2.66 11.83 26.54
N VAL A 222 2.77 12.35 25.31
CA VAL A 222 3.80 13.36 24.96
C VAL A 222 3.48 14.76 25.48
N GLY A 223 2.20 15.14 25.48
CA GLY A 223 1.74 16.46 25.93
C GLY A 223 2.17 17.63 25.02
N ALA A 224 1.95 18.85 25.52
CA ALA A 224 2.19 20.10 24.79
C ALA A 224 3.66 20.60 24.86
N GLY A 225 4.05 21.43 23.90
CA GLY A 225 5.37 22.05 23.81
C GLY A 225 6.47 21.10 23.31
N LYS A 226 6.09 20.01 22.62
CA LYS A 226 7.01 18.98 22.15
C LYS A 226 7.11 18.99 20.64
N LYS A 227 8.35 18.91 20.15
CA LYS A 227 8.63 18.72 18.73
C LYS A 227 8.32 17.28 18.32
N ILE A 228 7.53 17.11 17.27
CA ILE A 228 7.15 15.81 16.74
C ILE A 228 7.31 15.78 15.22
N PRO A 229 7.62 14.61 14.63
CA PRO A 229 7.58 14.46 13.18
C PRO A 229 6.13 14.32 12.74
N VAL A 230 5.81 14.90 11.58
CA VAL A 230 4.48 14.79 10.97
C VAL A 230 4.59 14.47 9.49
N ILE A 231 3.64 13.66 9.01
CA ILE A 231 3.28 13.60 7.59
C ILE A 231 2.25 14.70 7.35
N ILE A 232 2.48 15.55 6.34
CA ILE A 232 1.52 16.55 5.88
C ILE A 232 1.08 16.16 4.48
N SER A 233 -0.23 16.02 4.27
CA SER A 233 -0.82 15.81 2.95
C SER A 233 -1.60 17.05 2.53
N THR A 234 -1.30 17.58 1.34
CA THR A 234 -2.09 18.62 0.71
C THR A 234 -3.24 17.98 -0.08
N ALA A 235 -4.40 18.63 -0.15
CA ALA A 235 -5.58 18.06 -0.81
C ALA A 235 -5.45 17.91 -2.34
N ASP A 236 -4.35 18.37 -2.94
CA ASP A 236 -3.95 18.07 -4.32
C ASP A 236 -3.14 16.76 -4.46
N GLY A 237 -3.01 15.99 -3.38
CA GLY A 237 -2.43 14.65 -3.38
C GLY A 237 -0.93 14.59 -3.07
N ARG A 238 -0.27 15.72 -2.76
CA ARG A 238 1.16 15.72 -2.41
C ARG A 238 1.38 15.47 -0.92
N PHE A 239 2.51 14.84 -0.60
CA PHE A 239 2.89 14.53 0.79
C PHE A 239 4.22 15.18 1.16
N TYR A 240 4.38 15.52 2.44
CA TYR A 240 5.57 16.17 2.97
C TYR A 240 5.91 15.61 4.36
N ILE A 241 7.20 15.52 4.67
CA ILE A 241 7.66 15.26 6.04
C ILE A 241 8.13 16.54 6.69
N SER A 242 7.55 16.86 7.84
CA SER A 242 7.85 18.09 8.57
C SER A 242 7.98 17.84 10.08
N GLU A 243 8.28 18.92 10.80
CA GLU A 243 8.32 18.96 12.26
C GLU A 243 7.30 19.99 12.73
N THR A 244 6.44 19.63 13.67
CA THR A 244 5.54 20.56 14.36
C THR A 244 5.85 20.58 15.85
N THR A 245 5.37 21.62 16.53
CA THR A 245 5.38 21.67 18.00
C THR A 245 3.96 21.51 18.51
N THR A 246 3.70 20.52 19.36
CA THR A 246 2.39 20.31 19.97
C THR A 246 2.01 21.49 20.87
N ALA A 247 0.72 21.82 20.96
CA ALA A 247 0.28 22.98 21.76
C ALA A 247 -1.09 22.76 22.41
N ILE A 248 -1.33 23.47 23.52
CA ILE A 248 -2.63 23.43 24.19
C ILE A 248 -3.64 24.27 23.41
N ARG A 249 -4.77 23.67 23.05
CA ARG A 249 -5.96 24.38 22.58
C ARG A 249 -6.90 24.59 23.77
N LYS A 250 -7.20 25.85 24.06
CA LYS A 250 -8.19 26.22 25.07
C LYS A 250 -9.57 26.19 24.44
N ASN A 251 -10.46 25.39 24.99
CA ASN A 251 -11.85 25.30 24.53
C ASN A 251 -12.77 25.32 25.75
N THR A 252 -13.90 26.02 25.64
CA THR A 252 -14.95 26.07 26.66
C THR A 252 -15.43 24.67 27.08
N ALA A 253 -15.41 23.70 26.17
CA ALA A 253 -15.75 22.31 26.46
C ALA A 253 -14.64 21.55 27.22
N GLY A 254 -13.38 21.97 27.13
CA GLY A 254 -12.23 21.34 27.75
C GLY A 254 -10.97 21.47 26.90
N ASN A 255 -9.83 21.70 27.55
CA ASN A 255 -8.55 21.83 26.87
C ASN A 255 -8.10 20.48 26.28
N TYR A 256 -7.39 20.53 25.16
CA TYR A 256 -6.74 19.37 24.56
C TYR A 256 -5.38 19.78 23.97
N VAL A 257 -4.54 18.79 23.63
CA VAL A 257 -3.27 19.00 22.94
C VAL A 257 -3.48 18.80 21.45
N ALA A 258 -3.16 19.83 20.66
CA ALA A 258 -3.20 19.82 19.19
C ALA A 258 -1.85 19.43 18.60
N ILE A 259 -1.88 18.91 17.37
CA ILE A 259 -0.72 18.36 16.66
C ILE A 259 0.31 19.43 16.26
N ALA A 260 -0.12 20.68 16.18
CA ALA A 260 0.73 21.83 15.88
C ALA A 260 0.35 23.03 16.77
N ASP A 261 1.23 24.03 16.80
CA ASP A 261 0.93 25.31 17.43
C ASP A 261 -0.20 26.05 16.68
N HIS A 262 -0.68 27.19 17.18
CA HIS A 262 -1.69 27.97 16.46
C HIS A 262 -1.13 28.47 15.13
N LEU A 263 -1.58 27.84 14.05
CA LEU A 263 -1.17 28.19 12.69
C LEU A 263 -2.19 29.14 12.06
N THR A 264 -1.69 30.20 11.45
CA THR A 264 -2.47 31.03 10.52
C THR A 264 -2.47 30.42 9.12
N PRO A 265 -3.40 30.80 8.22
CA PRO A 265 -3.43 30.27 6.86
C PRO A 265 -2.13 30.39 6.08
N LYS A 266 -1.34 31.43 6.36
CA LYS A 266 -0.03 31.64 5.72
C LYS A 266 1.05 30.70 6.24
N GLN A 267 0.93 30.23 7.48
CA GLN A 267 1.93 29.38 8.12
C GLN A 267 1.81 27.92 7.72
N TYR A 268 0.67 27.47 7.18
CA TYR A 268 0.53 26.09 6.69
C TYR A 268 1.60 25.73 5.65
N THR A 269 1.91 26.66 4.75
CA THR A 269 2.90 26.44 3.68
C THR A 269 4.34 26.45 4.18
N GLU A 270 4.62 27.03 5.36
CA GLU A 270 5.97 27.05 5.94
C GLU A 270 6.47 25.65 6.30
N TYR A 271 5.55 24.69 6.50
CA TYR A 271 5.87 23.30 6.76
C TYR A 271 6.10 22.46 5.50
N LEU A 272 5.87 23.01 4.30
CA LEU A 272 5.91 22.29 3.02
C LEU A 272 7.24 22.50 2.32
N SER A 273 8.30 21.86 2.82
CA SER A 273 9.62 21.91 2.18
C SER A 273 9.68 21.01 0.95
N ASN A 274 10.10 21.56 -0.19
CA ASN A 274 10.27 20.81 -1.44
C ASN A 274 11.29 19.67 -1.33
N ASP A 275 12.33 19.82 -0.49
CA ASP A 275 13.35 18.77 -0.28
C ASP A 275 12.81 17.55 0.48
N LYS A 276 11.59 17.66 1.02
CA LYS A 276 10.90 16.60 1.76
C LYS A 276 9.52 16.34 1.19
N LYS A 277 9.35 16.58 -0.12
CA LYS A 277 8.13 16.27 -0.86
C LYS A 277 8.17 14.83 -1.37
N TYR A 278 7.02 14.16 -1.30
CA TYR A 278 6.79 12.79 -1.80
C TYR A 278 5.54 12.76 -2.67
N GLU A 279 5.51 11.85 -3.65
CA GLU A 279 4.44 11.79 -4.64
C GLU A 279 3.23 10.97 -4.15
N ASN A 280 3.42 10.12 -3.14
CA ASN A 280 2.37 9.26 -2.60
C ASN A 280 2.58 8.98 -1.10
N LEU A 281 1.55 8.41 -0.47
CA LEU A 281 1.56 8.11 0.96
C LEU A 281 2.62 7.06 1.34
N GLN A 282 2.88 6.08 0.47
CA GLN A 282 3.86 5.03 0.72
C GLN A 282 5.27 5.61 0.92
N GLU A 283 5.72 6.43 -0.02
CA GLU A 283 7.03 7.09 0.06
C GLU A 283 7.14 7.99 1.29
N ALA A 284 6.10 8.78 1.57
CA ALA A 284 6.06 9.65 2.74
C ALA A 284 6.10 8.84 4.04
N TYR A 285 5.32 7.76 4.13
CA TYR A 285 5.26 6.93 5.33
C TYR A 285 6.57 6.15 5.55
N ASP A 286 7.20 5.63 4.49
CA ASP A 286 8.51 4.96 4.59
C ASP A 286 9.59 5.95 5.09
N ALA A 287 9.58 7.19 4.57
CA ALA A 287 10.49 8.23 5.04
C ALA A 287 10.20 8.65 6.49
N TYR A 288 8.93 8.78 6.86
CA TYR A 288 8.49 9.03 8.23
C TYR A 288 8.95 7.92 9.19
N ALA A 289 8.71 6.65 8.82
CA ALA A 289 9.09 5.50 9.61
C ALA A 289 10.60 5.49 9.83
N LYS A 290 11.41 5.69 8.78
CA LYS A 290 12.87 5.79 8.89
C LYS A 290 13.33 6.92 9.81
N LEU A 291 12.66 8.08 9.75
CA LEU A 291 12.97 9.21 10.62
C LEU A 291 12.71 8.88 12.10
N VAL A 292 11.70 8.07 12.37
CA VAL A 292 11.25 7.65 13.71
C VAL A 292 12.01 6.41 14.22
N THR A 293 12.49 5.51 13.35
CA THR A 293 13.27 4.33 13.75
C THR A 293 14.76 4.59 13.86
N ASP A 294 15.34 5.32 12.91
CA ASP A 294 16.78 5.46 12.74
C ASP A 294 17.23 6.93 12.74
N GLY A 295 16.30 7.88 12.68
CA GLY A 295 16.57 9.31 12.53
C GLY A 295 16.55 10.11 13.83
N THR A 296 16.15 11.37 13.73
CA THR A 296 16.14 12.35 14.83
C THR A 296 15.03 12.08 15.87
N TYR A 297 14.10 11.19 15.57
CA TYR A 297 12.89 10.95 16.36
C TYR A 297 12.81 9.54 16.96
N GLN A 298 13.96 8.92 17.21
CA GLN A 298 14.08 7.57 17.79
C GLN A 298 13.34 7.36 19.10
N GLN A 299 13.13 8.41 19.89
CA GLN A 299 12.31 8.36 21.11
C GLN A 299 10.85 7.96 20.84
N TYR A 300 10.39 8.05 19.58
CA TYR A 300 9.04 7.68 19.16
C TYR A 300 8.99 6.38 18.35
N LYS A 301 10.09 5.61 18.26
CA LYS A 301 10.15 4.37 17.46
C LYS A 301 9.02 3.38 17.74
N ASP A 302 8.64 3.27 19.02
CA ASP A 302 7.62 2.32 19.47
C ASP A 302 6.18 2.80 19.21
N THR A 303 6.01 4.02 18.69
CA THR A 303 4.71 4.57 18.31
C THR A 303 4.26 4.13 16.92
N LEU A 304 5.16 3.56 16.11
CA LEU A 304 4.81 3.13 14.76
C LEU A 304 3.76 2.01 14.81
N PRO A 305 2.73 2.08 13.94
CA PRO A 305 1.75 1.02 13.76
C PRO A 305 2.41 -0.34 13.52
N LYS A 306 2.05 -1.34 14.32
CA LYS A 306 2.48 -2.74 14.22
C LYS A 306 1.37 -3.60 13.63
#